data_AF-A0AA46X2A1-F1
#
_entry.id   AF-A0AA46X2A1-F1
#
_cell.length_a   1.000
_cell.length_b   1.000
_cell.length_c   1.000
_cell.angle_alpha   90.00
_cell.angle_beta   90.00
_cell.angle_gamma   90.00
#
_symmetry.space_group_name_H-M   'P 1'
#
loop_
_entity.id
_entity.type
_entity.pdbx_description
1 polymer ?
#
loop_
_entity_poly.entity_id
_entity_poly.type
_entity_poly.pdbx_seq_one_letter_code
_entity_poly.pdbx_strand_id
1 'polypeptide(L)'
;MDVDHMVNEASQISAVGDITGTVGHYEQSNPKGNEYITEEGTATSYSRHYKKGWDTTYIREAKYKNTKVNPKDVPVAVYGGHVENSKSNATVDASLLNSMSQLATNPNTSYVIETDPNFTNRRNFLSSDYVLSRLKLDPMNIQKRLGDGYYEQQLVMQEIMRQTGKSRLQSGLSAEEQYRQLMDAGISVTKSQSIVLGRWLTESEQKNLKEDVVLLVSKSVVLPNGKTETVLVPTLYLAPSTKRVEGGANLQAQSINLSVDTMHNSGSIVADKDVTLTGNSIHNDNGLIKGNTATVTANDEVRNTQGTIMANDTVSVYAKKDVVNEGGTITQTNATGSTKVVAGRDVINKGVQYEAGNSKVEWNSSNNRRETITGVDQGYIGGAGQTTVVAGRDVSMEAGIISSDVNTTVTAGRNVTMKAMNATHELEEHRFDKGKSGGGHSQTTQSHDLVKAQLSVGSSIEGKNVSVVASDAVQLEGSQVLTADTVKVSGNTVSLNTAKANSTVNHVYLDKKKSLVKRESTNAVDDVTSTSVTGSTVSGKDITITSAQDVTGQSAQIMGENTVSVTAGGKVELGADKSITDGSSAYRHKKIWLAWWCRYRFLYW
;
A
#
# COMPACT_ATOMS: atom_id res chain seq x y z
N MET A 1 -12.42 15.86 -25.90
CA MET A 1 -12.88 16.54 -24.67
C MET A 1 -12.23 17.90 -24.68
N ASP A 2 -12.95 18.94 -25.08
CA ASP A 2 -12.41 20.30 -25.09
C ASP A 2 -13.21 21.13 -24.09
N VAL A 3 -12.70 21.23 -22.87
CA VAL A 3 -13.39 21.86 -21.74
C VAL A 3 -12.41 22.63 -20.87
N ASP A 4 -12.89 23.68 -20.22
CA ASP A 4 -12.05 24.46 -19.32
C ASP A 4 -11.83 23.74 -17.98
N HIS A 5 -12.87 23.06 -17.47
CA HIS A 5 -12.81 22.30 -16.22
C HIS A 5 -13.50 20.94 -16.40
N MET A 6 -12.85 19.89 -15.92
CA MET A 6 -13.36 18.52 -15.91
C MET A 6 -13.19 17.94 -14.52
N VAL A 7 -14.30 17.49 -13.93
CA VAL A 7 -14.31 16.82 -12.63
C VAL A 7 -14.93 15.44 -12.80
N ASN A 8 -14.21 14.40 -12.38
CA ASN A 8 -14.66 13.03 -12.34
C ASN A 8 -14.59 12.51 -10.90
N GLU A 9 -15.68 12.63 -10.14
CA GLU A 9 -15.76 12.16 -8.75
C GLU A 9 -16.51 10.83 -8.69
N ALA A 10 -15.85 9.78 -8.20
CA ALA A 10 -16.40 8.43 -8.07
C ALA A 10 -17.18 7.92 -9.30
N SER A 11 -16.89 8.47 -10.48
CA SER A 11 -17.63 8.27 -11.72
C SER A 11 -16.74 7.63 -12.78
N GLN A 12 -17.37 7.13 -13.84
CA GLN A 12 -16.69 6.39 -14.89
C GLN A 12 -16.86 7.06 -16.25
N ILE A 13 -15.73 7.22 -16.94
CA ILE A 13 -15.67 7.63 -18.34
C ILE A 13 -14.95 6.54 -19.12
N SER A 14 -15.62 5.95 -20.11
CA SER A 14 -15.06 4.86 -20.91
C SER A 14 -15.28 5.03 -22.41
N ALA A 15 -14.29 4.64 -23.20
CA ALA A 15 -14.37 4.56 -24.65
C ALA A 15 -13.80 3.22 -25.17
N VAL A 16 -14.36 2.73 -26.28
CA VAL A 16 -13.78 1.58 -27.01
C VAL A 16 -12.59 1.98 -27.84
N GLY A 17 -12.62 3.19 -28.39
CA GLY A 17 -11.52 3.81 -29.12
C GLY A 17 -10.73 4.75 -28.20
N ASP A 18 -10.25 5.84 -28.76
CA ASP A 18 -9.40 6.79 -28.05
C ASP A 18 -10.22 7.85 -27.30
N ILE A 19 -9.71 8.28 -26.15
CA ILE A 19 -10.12 9.51 -25.49
C ILE A 19 -9.06 10.57 -25.74
N THR A 20 -9.43 11.63 -26.44
CA THR A 20 -8.52 12.74 -26.75
C THR A 20 -9.13 14.08 -26.37
N GLY A 21 -8.30 15.08 -26.05
CA GLY A 21 -8.81 16.43 -25.82
C GLY A 21 -7.90 17.37 -25.04
N THR A 22 -8.34 18.63 -24.96
CA THR A 22 -7.74 19.67 -24.11
C THR A 22 -8.63 19.97 -22.91
N VAL A 23 -8.08 19.88 -21.71
CA VAL A 23 -8.79 20.18 -20.45
C VAL A 23 -8.02 21.25 -19.70
N GLY A 24 -8.60 22.40 -19.37
CA GLY A 24 -7.88 23.39 -18.55
C GLY A 24 -7.47 22.79 -17.19
N HIS A 25 -8.45 22.42 -16.39
CA HIS A 25 -8.25 21.78 -15.09
C HIS A 25 -8.93 20.40 -15.04
N TYR A 26 -8.15 19.34 -14.82
CA TYR A 26 -8.62 17.97 -14.69
C TYR A 26 -8.53 17.50 -13.24
N GLU A 27 -9.67 17.21 -12.64
CA GLU A 27 -9.77 16.64 -11.29
C GLU A 27 -10.40 15.26 -11.37
N GLN A 28 -9.70 14.23 -10.91
CA GLN A 28 -10.25 12.89 -10.75
C GLN A 28 -10.08 12.41 -9.32
N SER A 29 -11.20 12.27 -8.61
CA SER A 29 -11.23 12.03 -7.17
C SER A 29 -11.93 10.72 -6.81
N ASN A 30 -11.26 9.86 -6.03
CA ASN A 30 -11.90 8.71 -5.42
C ASN A 30 -12.92 9.13 -4.35
N PRO A 31 -13.95 8.31 -4.07
CA PRO A 31 -14.82 8.58 -2.94
C PRO A 31 -14.01 8.53 -1.64
N LYS A 32 -14.29 9.49 -0.76
CA LYS A 32 -13.67 9.56 0.56
C LYS A 32 -14.30 8.52 1.48
N GLY A 33 -13.45 7.65 2.04
CA GLY A 33 -13.83 6.75 3.12
C GLY A 33 -13.68 7.44 4.47
N ASN A 34 -14.32 6.87 5.49
CA ASN A 34 -14.09 7.25 6.87
C ASN A 34 -13.38 6.11 7.57
N GLU A 35 -12.21 6.37 8.15
CA GLU A 35 -11.58 5.47 9.11
C GLU A 35 -12.25 5.69 10.47
N TYR A 36 -12.91 4.64 10.98
CA TYR A 36 -13.55 4.64 12.29
C TYR A 36 -12.63 3.96 13.29
N ILE A 37 -11.88 4.73 14.05
CA ILE A 37 -11.13 4.20 15.20
C ILE A 37 -12.13 4.15 16.36
N THR A 38 -12.63 2.96 16.65
CA THR A 38 -13.55 2.73 17.77
C THR A 38 -12.80 2.13 18.95
N GLU A 39 -12.61 2.91 20.00
CA GLU A 39 -12.15 2.44 21.31
C GLU A 39 -13.39 2.01 22.12
N GLU A 40 -13.54 0.70 22.34
CA GLU A 40 -14.57 0.17 23.25
C GLU A 40 -13.91 -0.43 24.49
N GLY A 41 -14.43 -0.09 25.67
CA GLY A 41 -13.91 -0.61 26.92
C GLY A 41 -14.90 -0.48 28.08
N THR A 42 -14.57 -1.15 29.18
CA THR A 42 -15.31 -1.01 30.44
C THR A 42 -14.44 -0.22 31.39
N ALA A 43 -14.84 1.01 31.70
CA ALA A 43 -14.22 1.81 32.74
C ALA A 43 -14.72 1.30 34.10
N THR A 44 -13.84 0.63 34.84
CA THR A 44 -14.16 0.16 36.20
C THR A 44 -13.62 1.14 37.22
N SER A 45 -14.52 1.78 37.94
CA SER A 45 -14.20 2.66 39.07
C SER A 45 -14.39 1.92 40.39
N TYR A 46 -13.37 2.03 41.24
CA TYR A 46 -13.36 1.45 42.57
C TYR A 46 -13.45 2.56 43.59
N SER A 47 -14.47 2.51 44.45
CA SER A 47 -14.57 3.41 45.59
C SER A 47 -14.68 2.60 46.87
N ARG A 48 -14.02 3.08 47.92
CA ARG A 48 -14.01 2.44 49.23
C ARG A 48 -14.36 3.48 50.26
N HIS A 49 -15.43 3.25 51.01
CA HIS A 49 -15.88 4.16 52.05
C HIS A 49 -15.69 3.47 53.40
N TYR A 50 -14.92 4.12 54.29
CA TYR A 50 -14.68 3.62 55.63
C TYR A 50 -15.37 4.54 56.65
N LYS A 51 -16.25 3.97 57.49
CA LYS A 51 -16.89 4.73 58.58
C LYS A 51 -17.10 3.83 59.79
N LYS A 52 -16.59 4.28 60.96
CA LYS A 52 -16.78 3.63 62.28
C LYS A 52 -16.48 2.12 62.30
N GLY A 53 -15.36 1.67 61.73
CA GLY A 53 -14.95 0.26 61.79
C GLY A 53 -15.53 -0.63 60.69
N TRP A 54 -16.48 -0.12 59.89
CA TRP A 54 -17.08 -0.84 58.76
C TRP A 54 -16.51 -0.32 57.45
N ASP A 55 -16.26 -1.25 56.53
CA ASP A 55 -15.64 -1.00 55.26
C ASP A 55 -16.54 -1.46 54.13
N THR A 56 -16.83 -0.57 53.18
CA THR A 56 -17.70 -0.88 52.04
C THR A 56 -16.98 -0.57 50.75
N THR A 57 -16.79 -1.59 49.92
CA THR A 57 -16.22 -1.47 48.58
C THR A 57 -17.34 -1.43 47.56
N TYR A 58 -17.34 -0.42 46.70
CA TYR A 58 -18.30 -0.27 45.63
C TYR A 58 -17.55 -0.25 44.29
N ILE A 59 -17.90 -1.19 43.41
CA ILE A 59 -17.37 -1.32 42.07
C ILE A 59 -18.45 -0.80 41.12
N ARG A 60 -18.15 0.27 40.37
CA ARG A 60 -19.00 0.73 39.27
C ARG A 60 -18.28 0.49 37.96
N GLU A 61 -18.92 -0.24 37.08
CA GLU A 61 -18.49 -0.44 35.71
C GLU A 61 -19.33 0.45 34.81
N ALA A 62 -18.68 1.23 33.96
CA ALA A 62 -19.32 2.02 32.93
C ALA A 62 -18.70 1.63 31.58
N LYS A 63 -19.53 1.18 30.64
CA LYS A 63 -19.07 0.95 29.28
C LYS A 63 -18.82 2.30 28.62
N TYR A 64 -17.69 2.45 27.95
CA TYR A 64 -17.43 3.59 27.09
C TYR A 64 -17.14 3.13 25.68
N LYS A 65 -17.53 3.97 24.73
CA LYS A 65 -17.29 3.81 23.32
C LYS A 65 -16.91 5.18 22.78
N ASN A 66 -15.69 5.32 22.31
CA ASN A 66 -15.23 6.53 21.66
C ASN A 66 -14.90 6.22 20.20
N THR A 67 -15.55 6.90 19.27
CA THR A 67 -15.32 6.71 17.84
C THR A 67 -14.73 7.99 17.29
N LYS A 68 -13.46 7.94 16.87
CA LYS A 68 -12.85 9.01 16.06
C LYS A 68 -13.07 8.69 14.59
N VAL A 69 -13.48 9.70 13.83
CA VAL A 69 -13.73 9.60 12.39
C VAL A 69 -12.67 10.43 11.69
N ASN A 70 -11.77 9.76 10.98
CA ASN A 70 -10.79 10.42 10.13
C ASN A 70 -11.21 10.21 8.66
N PRO A 71 -11.47 11.28 7.89
CA PRO A 71 -11.65 11.16 6.45
C PRO A 71 -10.35 10.63 5.82
N LYS A 72 -10.44 9.59 4.99
CA LYS A 72 -9.30 8.98 4.31
C LYS A 72 -9.65 8.67 2.86
N ASP A 73 -8.79 9.07 1.93
CA ASP A 73 -8.94 8.67 0.54
C ASP A 73 -8.73 7.16 0.44
N VAL A 74 -9.67 6.46 -0.20
CA VAL A 74 -9.56 5.02 -0.39
C VAL A 74 -8.53 4.77 -1.51
N PRO A 75 -7.36 4.16 -1.21
CA PRO A 75 -6.34 3.90 -2.22
C PRO A 75 -6.83 2.95 -3.30
N VAL A 76 -6.37 3.16 -4.52
CA VAL A 76 -6.56 2.22 -5.64
C VAL A 76 -5.90 0.85 -5.32
N ALA A 77 -4.96 0.77 -4.37
CA ALA A 77 -4.36 -0.49 -3.93
C ALA A 77 -5.21 -1.31 -2.92
N VAL A 78 -6.27 -0.76 -2.32
CA VAL A 78 -7.01 -1.40 -1.20
C VAL A 78 -7.97 -2.51 -1.63
N TYR A 79 -8.08 -2.82 -2.93
CA TYR A 79 -8.86 -4.00 -3.39
C TYR A 79 -8.01 -5.18 -3.87
N GLY A 80 -6.68 -5.07 -3.82
CA GLY A 80 -5.74 -6.17 -4.12
C GLY A 80 -5.31 -7.00 -2.91
N GLY A 81 -5.47 -6.48 -1.69
CA GLY A 81 -4.97 -7.11 -0.46
C GLY A 81 -6.03 -7.21 0.63
N HIS A 82 -6.56 -8.42 0.81
CA HIS A 82 -7.11 -8.96 2.05
C HIS A 82 -8.08 -8.05 2.86
N VAL A 83 -9.38 -8.18 2.59
CA VAL A 83 -10.43 -7.93 3.60
C VAL A 83 -11.23 -9.21 3.77
N GLU A 84 -10.86 -10.02 4.78
CA GLU A 84 -11.77 -11.02 5.31
C GLU A 84 -13.07 -10.30 5.72
N ASN A 85 -14.21 -10.71 5.14
CA ASN A 85 -15.58 -10.18 5.34
C ASN A 85 -16.10 -9.01 4.48
N SER A 86 -15.56 -8.74 3.28
CA SER A 86 -16.33 -7.91 2.33
C SER A 86 -17.46 -8.71 1.67
N LYS A 87 -18.67 -8.66 2.26
CA LYS A 87 -19.90 -9.21 1.68
C LYS A 87 -20.56 -8.18 0.74
N SER A 88 -19.91 -7.78 -0.35
CA SER A 88 -20.60 -7.10 -1.45
C SER A 88 -21.16 -8.12 -2.44
N ASN A 89 -22.20 -8.85 -2.01
CA ASN A 89 -23.16 -9.41 -2.96
C ASN A 89 -23.94 -8.25 -3.59
N ALA A 90 -23.28 -7.50 -4.48
CA ALA A 90 -23.92 -6.45 -5.27
C ALA A 90 -25.01 -7.10 -6.12
N THR A 91 -26.25 -6.78 -5.80
CA THR A 91 -27.44 -7.17 -6.56
C THR A 91 -27.38 -6.49 -7.92
N VAL A 92 -27.64 -7.24 -8.99
CA VAL A 92 -27.74 -6.74 -10.36
C VAL A 92 -28.87 -5.72 -10.42
N ASP A 93 -28.57 -4.44 -10.72
CA ASP A 93 -29.60 -3.46 -11.07
C ASP A 93 -30.08 -3.76 -12.50
N ALA A 94 -31.08 -4.65 -12.59
CA ALA A 94 -31.66 -5.15 -13.84
C ALA A 94 -32.73 -4.21 -14.42
N SER A 95 -32.85 -2.97 -13.94
CA SER A 95 -33.95 -2.05 -14.33
C SER A 95 -34.05 -1.79 -15.83
N LEU A 96 -32.92 -1.68 -16.54
CA LEU A 96 -32.89 -1.50 -18.00
C LEU A 96 -33.24 -2.79 -18.77
N LEU A 97 -32.73 -3.95 -18.33
CA LEU A 97 -33.05 -5.25 -18.94
C LEU A 97 -34.52 -5.63 -18.75
N ASN A 98 -35.09 -5.31 -17.59
CA ASN A 98 -36.51 -5.55 -17.29
C ASN A 98 -37.47 -4.74 -18.18
N SER A 99 -37.01 -3.63 -18.77
CA SER A 99 -37.83 -2.80 -19.67
C SER A 99 -37.92 -3.32 -21.10
N MET A 100 -37.01 -4.21 -21.51
CA MET A 100 -36.91 -4.78 -22.87
C MET A 100 -37.13 -6.30 -22.90
N SER A 101 -37.50 -6.90 -21.77
CA SER A 101 -37.67 -8.34 -21.63
C SER A 101 -38.96 -8.68 -20.91
N GLN A 102 -39.51 -9.86 -21.23
CA GLN A 102 -40.74 -10.38 -20.67
C GLN A 102 -40.57 -11.85 -20.28
N LEU A 103 -41.48 -12.38 -19.46
CA LEU A 103 -41.49 -13.81 -19.17
C LEU A 103 -41.79 -14.60 -20.44
N ALA A 104 -41.02 -15.67 -20.67
CA ALA A 104 -41.26 -16.57 -21.79
C ALA A 104 -42.68 -17.16 -21.69
N THR A 105 -43.50 -16.93 -22.71
CA THR A 105 -44.91 -17.37 -22.73
C THR A 105 -45.07 -18.84 -23.16
N ASN A 106 -44.04 -19.41 -23.80
CA ASN A 106 -44.03 -20.81 -24.24
C ASN A 106 -43.39 -21.71 -23.17
N PRO A 107 -44.12 -22.71 -22.61
CA PRO A 107 -43.60 -23.55 -21.53
C PRO A 107 -42.45 -24.48 -21.95
N ASN A 108 -42.27 -24.71 -23.25
CA ASN A 108 -41.25 -25.60 -23.81
C ASN A 108 -39.88 -24.91 -24.05
N THR A 109 -39.71 -23.65 -23.66
CA THR A 109 -38.42 -22.96 -23.78
C THR A 109 -37.43 -23.44 -22.73
N SER A 110 -36.14 -23.41 -23.08
CA SER A 110 -35.01 -23.70 -22.18
C SER A 110 -34.56 -22.49 -21.35
N TYR A 111 -35.30 -21.38 -21.40
CA TYR A 111 -35.05 -20.12 -20.69
C TYR A 111 -36.33 -19.54 -20.09
N VAL A 112 -36.20 -18.69 -19.07
CA VAL A 112 -37.33 -18.12 -18.32
C VAL A 112 -37.69 -16.69 -18.73
N ILE A 113 -36.72 -15.92 -19.23
CA ILE A 113 -36.90 -14.56 -19.73
C ILE A 113 -36.63 -14.52 -21.24
N GLU A 114 -37.49 -13.84 -21.99
CA GLU A 114 -37.37 -13.64 -23.44
C GLU A 114 -37.27 -12.14 -23.73
N THR A 115 -36.38 -11.76 -24.65
CA THR A 115 -36.28 -10.37 -25.12
C THR A 115 -37.45 -10.07 -26.05
N ASP A 116 -38.03 -8.87 -26.00
CA ASP A 116 -39.13 -8.48 -26.88
C ASP A 116 -38.77 -8.79 -28.37
N PRO A 117 -39.63 -9.53 -29.10
CA PRO A 117 -39.39 -9.91 -30.49
C PRO A 117 -39.01 -8.77 -31.43
N ASN A 118 -39.43 -7.52 -31.15
CA ASN A 118 -39.03 -6.34 -31.93
C ASN A 118 -37.51 -6.10 -31.94
N PHE A 119 -36.77 -6.66 -30.98
CA PHE A 119 -35.32 -6.55 -30.84
C PHE A 119 -34.56 -7.78 -31.37
N THR A 120 -35.25 -8.92 -31.58
CA THR A 120 -34.61 -10.21 -31.90
C THR A 120 -35.05 -10.85 -33.22
N ASN A 121 -36.17 -10.44 -33.84
CA ASN A 121 -36.83 -11.10 -35.00
C ASN A 121 -36.00 -11.21 -36.31
N ARG A 122 -34.73 -10.80 -36.34
CA ARG A 122 -33.90 -10.74 -37.55
C ARG A 122 -32.65 -11.62 -37.51
N ARG A 123 -32.36 -12.32 -36.40
CA ARG A 123 -31.16 -13.16 -36.26
C ARG A 123 -31.26 -14.13 -35.08
N ASN A 124 -30.64 -15.32 -35.21
CA ASN A 124 -30.40 -16.23 -34.08
C ASN A 124 -29.16 -15.78 -33.29
N PHE A 125 -29.33 -15.50 -32.00
CA PHE A 125 -28.24 -15.07 -31.12
C PHE A 125 -27.55 -16.26 -30.45
N LEU A 126 -26.21 -16.19 -30.33
CA LEU A 126 -25.45 -17.15 -29.53
C LEU A 126 -25.92 -17.12 -28.07
N SER A 127 -26.15 -18.29 -27.48
CA SER A 127 -26.66 -18.46 -26.13
C SER A 127 -25.91 -19.55 -25.38
N SER A 128 -26.18 -19.70 -24.09
CA SER A 128 -25.57 -20.72 -23.24
C SER A 128 -25.88 -22.17 -23.64
N ASP A 129 -26.79 -22.41 -24.59
CA ASP A 129 -26.95 -23.70 -25.27
C ASP A 129 -25.65 -24.17 -25.95
N TYR A 130 -24.82 -23.21 -26.37
CA TYR A 130 -23.48 -23.46 -26.89
C TYR A 130 -22.60 -24.23 -25.89
N VAL A 131 -22.62 -23.82 -24.61
CA VAL A 131 -21.88 -24.49 -23.54
C VAL A 131 -22.51 -25.84 -23.20
N LEU A 132 -23.83 -25.88 -23.03
CA LEU A 132 -24.56 -27.09 -22.64
C LEU A 132 -24.38 -28.23 -23.66
N SER A 133 -24.48 -27.94 -24.95
CA SER A 133 -24.27 -28.91 -26.03
C SER A 133 -22.84 -29.46 -26.08
N ARG A 134 -21.83 -28.63 -25.78
CA ARG A 134 -20.41 -29.00 -25.78
C ARG A 134 -19.95 -29.77 -24.54
N LEU A 135 -20.71 -29.67 -23.45
CA LEU A 135 -20.53 -30.45 -22.22
C LEU A 135 -21.26 -31.81 -22.26
N LYS A 136 -22.03 -32.11 -23.32
CA LYS A 136 -22.77 -33.38 -23.52
C LYS A 136 -23.68 -33.76 -22.35
N LEU A 137 -24.35 -32.78 -21.76
CA LEU A 137 -25.26 -33.00 -20.62
C LEU A 137 -26.64 -33.41 -21.12
N ASP A 138 -27.35 -34.21 -20.32
CA ASP A 138 -28.71 -34.69 -20.63
C ASP A 138 -29.72 -33.52 -20.60
N PRO A 139 -30.36 -33.17 -21.75
CA PRO A 139 -31.29 -32.05 -21.82
C PRO A 139 -32.49 -32.13 -20.87
N MET A 140 -32.87 -33.33 -20.39
CA MET A 140 -34.02 -33.50 -19.49
C MET A 140 -33.70 -33.21 -18.01
N ASN A 141 -32.41 -33.12 -17.64
CA ASN A 141 -31.95 -32.99 -16.26
C ASN A 141 -31.22 -31.65 -15.98
N ILE A 142 -31.32 -30.68 -16.89
CA ILE A 142 -30.65 -29.39 -16.79
C ILE A 142 -31.65 -28.31 -16.34
N GLN A 143 -31.22 -27.45 -15.41
CA GLN A 143 -32.01 -26.29 -14.98
C GLN A 143 -32.27 -25.33 -16.15
N LYS A 144 -33.43 -24.66 -16.15
CA LYS A 144 -33.71 -23.60 -17.14
C LYS A 144 -32.70 -22.47 -17.01
N ARG A 145 -32.44 -21.77 -18.11
CA ARG A 145 -31.55 -20.61 -18.14
C ARG A 145 -32.30 -19.33 -17.82
N LEU A 146 -31.55 -18.31 -17.38
CA LEU A 146 -32.15 -17.02 -17.04
C LEU A 146 -32.83 -16.35 -18.23
N GLY A 147 -32.18 -16.32 -19.41
CA GLY A 147 -32.71 -15.61 -20.57
C GLY A 147 -32.38 -16.23 -21.92
N ASP A 148 -32.95 -15.68 -22.98
CA ASP A 148 -32.58 -15.99 -24.35
C ASP A 148 -31.15 -15.52 -24.71
N GLY A 149 -30.66 -15.88 -25.90
CA GLY A 149 -29.29 -15.57 -26.30
C GLY A 149 -28.96 -14.07 -26.34
N TYR A 150 -29.94 -13.22 -26.68
CA TYR A 150 -29.74 -11.78 -26.66
C TYR A 150 -29.64 -11.24 -25.23
N TYR A 151 -30.57 -11.65 -24.36
CA TYR A 151 -30.59 -11.28 -22.95
C TYR A 151 -29.30 -11.68 -22.23
N GLU A 152 -28.81 -12.90 -22.46
CA GLU A 152 -27.57 -13.42 -21.88
C GLU A 152 -26.33 -12.64 -22.34
N GLN A 153 -26.26 -12.26 -23.62
CA GLN A 153 -25.17 -11.43 -24.15
C GLN A 153 -25.16 -10.03 -23.52
N GLN A 154 -26.33 -9.41 -23.33
CA GLN A 154 -26.44 -8.11 -22.66
C GLN A 154 -26.04 -8.21 -21.19
N LEU A 155 -26.46 -9.27 -20.50
CA LEU A 155 -26.09 -9.53 -19.10
C LEU A 155 -24.57 -9.65 -18.93
N VAL A 156 -23.91 -10.44 -19.78
CA VAL A 156 -22.45 -10.56 -19.72
C VAL A 156 -21.75 -9.27 -20.12
N MET A 157 -22.26 -8.52 -21.10
CA MET A 157 -21.71 -7.21 -21.44
C MET A 157 -21.78 -6.23 -20.27
N GLN A 158 -22.89 -6.20 -19.53
CA GLN A 158 -23.01 -5.39 -18.32
C GLN A 158 -22.05 -5.85 -17.23
N GLU A 159 -21.86 -7.15 -17.07
CA GLU A 159 -20.93 -7.68 -16.08
C GLU A 159 -19.47 -7.35 -16.43
N ILE A 160 -19.12 -7.34 -17.72
CA ILE A 160 -17.81 -6.87 -18.21
C ILE A 160 -17.67 -5.38 -17.91
N MET A 161 -18.66 -4.56 -18.24
CA MET A 161 -18.65 -3.12 -17.92
C MET A 161 -18.54 -2.88 -16.42
N ARG A 162 -19.22 -3.67 -15.58
CA ARG A 162 -19.18 -3.53 -14.13
C ARG A 162 -17.83 -3.95 -13.54
N GLN A 163 -17.29 -5.08 -13.98
CA GLN A 163 -16.08 -5.68 -13.42
C GLN A 163 -14.77 -5.18 -14.05
N THR A 164 -14.82 -4.53 -15.22
CA THR A 164 -13.62 -4.02 -15.93
C THR A 164 -13.75 -2.58 -16.38
N GLY A 165 -14.97 -2.02 -16.34
CA GLY A 165 -15.29 -0.74 -16.94
C GLY A 165 -15.34 -0.73 -18.48
N LYS A 166 -14.89 -1.82 -19.13
CA LYS A 166 -14.82 -1.90 -20.59
C LYS A 166 -16.16 -2.33 -21.17
N SER A 167 -16.54 -1.86 -22.36
CA SER A 167 -17.68 -2.46 -23.08
C SER A 167 -17.31 -3.82 -23.71
N ARG A 168 -16.01 -4.07 -23.91
CA ARG A 168 -15.41 -5.31 -24.43
C ARG A 168 -14.04 -5.57 -23.78
N LEU A 169 -13.71 -6.84 -23.52
CA LEU A 169 -12.42 -7.27 -22.95
C LEU A 169 -11.28 -7.22 -23.97
N GLN A 170 -11.59 -7.36 -25.26
CA GLN A 170 -10.63 -7.33 -26.36
C GLN A 170 -11.12 -6.40 -27.48
N SER A 171 -10.23 -5.57 -28.02
CA SER A 171 -10.51 -4.67 -29.15
C SER A 171 -10.69 -5.45 -30.47
N GLY A 172 -11.62 -5.01 -31.31
CA GLY A 172 -11.82 -5.57 -32.66
C GLY A 172 -12.73 -6.81 -32.74
N LEU A 173 -13.19 -7.33 -31.60
CA LEU A 173 -14.20 -8.39 -31.56
C LEU A 173 -15.62 -7.83 -31.49
N SER A 174 -16.55 -8.47 -32.18
CA SER A 174 -17.97 -8.24 -31.95
C SER A 174 -18.42 -8.79 -30.59
N ALA A 175 -19.59 -8.33 -30.14
CA ALA A 175 -20.23 -8.80 -28.89
C ALA A 175 -20.35 -10.32 -28.82
N GLU A 176 -20.80 -10.91 -29.92
CA GLU A 176 -21.07 -12.33 -30.05
C GLU A 176 -19.77 -13.14 -30.11
N GLU A 177 -18.72 -12.63 -30.78
CA GLU A 177 -17.42 -13.29 -30.87
C GLU A 177 -16.69 -13.32 -29.53
N GLN A 178 -16.71 -12.22 -28.79
CA GLN A 178 -16.15 -12.18 -27.44
C GLN A 178 -16.92 -13.10 -26.50
N TYR A 179 -18.25 -13.10 -26.57
CA TYR A 179 -19.08 -13.97 -25.76
C TYR A 179 -18.78 -15.45 -26.03
N ARG A 180 -18.60 -15.82 -27.29
CA ARG A 180 -18.15 -17.16 -27.70
C ARG A 180 -16.80 -17.52 -27.10
N GLN A 181 -15.81 -16.63 -27.19
CA GLN A 181 -14.47 -16.90 -26.63
C GLN A 181 -14.51 -17.12 -25.11
N LEU A 182 -15.27 -16.30 -24.40
CA LEU A 182 -15.45 -16.46 -22.94
C LEU A 182 -16.13 -17.79 -22.59
N MET A 183 -17.07 -18.24 -23.41
CA MET A 183 -17.68 -19.56 -23.27
C MET A 183 -16.71 -20.71 -23.59
N ASP A 184 -15.89 -20.58 -24.63
CA ASP A 184 -14.88 -21.57 -24.98
C ASP A 184 -13.85 -21.74 -23.86
N ALA A 185 -13.37 -20.62 -23.31
CA ALA A 185 -12.48 -20.61 -22.15
C ALA A 185 -13.17 -21.20 -20.91
N GLY A 186 -14.45 -20.87 -20.68
CA GLY A 186 -15.27 -21.48 -19.63
C GLY A 186 -15.41 -23.00 -19.77
N ILE A 187 -15.64 -23.52 -20.98
CA ILE A 187 -15.69 -24.96 -21.27
C ILE A 187 -14.32 -25.62 -20.96
N SER A 188 -13.22 -24.96 -21.33
CA SER A 188 -11.86 -25.43 -21.06
C SER A 188 -11.58 -25.54 -19.56
N VAL A 189 -11.90 -24.48 -18.79
CA VAL A 189 -11.77 -24.46 -17.33
C VAL A 189 -12.67 -25.50 -16.67
N THR A 190 -13.92 -25.62 -17.12
CA THR A 190 -14.87 -26.64 -16.61
C THR A 190 -14.34 -28.06 -16.77
N LYS A 191 -13.76 -28.37 -17.94
CA LYS A 191 -13.20 -29.71 -18.22
C LYS A 191 -11.89 -29.96 -17.46
N SER A 192 -10.98 -28.98 -17.44
CA SER A 192 -9.67 -29.16 -16.80
C SER A 192 -9.75 -29.23 -15.27
N GLN A 193 -10.66 -28.49 -14.66
CA GLN A 193 -10.84 -28.43 -13.20
C GLN A 193 -12.00 -29.30 -12.69
N SER A 194 -12.66 -30.07 -13.56
CA SER A 194 -13.81 -30.92 -13.22
C SER A 194 -14.93 -30.18 -12.47
N ILE A 195 -15.26 -28.97 -12.93
CA ILE A 195 -16.28 -28.13 -12.29
C ILE A 195 -17.67 -28.66 -12.63
N VAL A 196 -18.48 -28.93 -11.60
CA VAL A 196 -19.89 -29.32 -11.78
C VAL A 196 -20.71 -28.12 -12.28
N LEU A 197 -21.58 -28.34 -13.27
CA LEU A 197 -22.50 -27.32 -13.79
C LEU A 197 -23.32 -26.70 -12.65
N GLY A 198 -23.44 -25.37 -12.64
CA GLY A 198 -24.20 -24.63 -11.64
C GLY A 198 -23.41 -24.25 -10.38
N ARG A 199 -22.17 -24.75 -10.22
CA ARG A 199 -21.28 -24.38 -9.11
C ARG A 199 -20.55 -23.06 -9.38
N TRP A 200 -20.36 -22.28 -8.33
CA TRP A 200 -19.52 -21.08 -8.32
C TRP A 200 -18.03 -21.47 -8.27
N LEU A 201 -17.14 -20.67 -8.89
CA LEU A 201 -15.70 -20.82 -8.66
C LEU A 201 -15.34 -20.42 -7.23
N THR A 202 -14.49 -21.21 -6.58
CA THR A 202 -13.90 -20.83 -5.29
C THR A 202 -12.91 -19.68 -5.47
N GLU A 203 -12.59 -18.96 -4.40
CA GLU A 203 -11.62 -17.86 -4.46
C GLU A 203 -10.23 -18.31 -4.94
N SER A 204 -9.80 -19.52 -4.57
CA SER A 204 -8.54 -20.09 -5.03
C SER A 204 -8.57 -20.45 -6.51
N GLU A 205 -9.70 -20.93 -7.02
CA GLU A 205 -9.88 -21.19 -8.46
C GLU A 205 -9.88 -19.87 -9.25
N GLN A 206 -10.55 -18.83 -8.75
CA GLN A 206 -10.59 -17.50 -9.38
C GLN A 206 -9.21 -16.85 -9.45
N LYS A 207 -8.39 -16.94 -8.39
CA LYS A 207 -7.02 -16.40 -8.37
C LYS A 207 -6.08 -17.07 -9.37
N ASN A 208 -6.37 -18.32 -9.73
CA ASN A 208 -5.56 -19.10 -10.66
C ASN A 208 -6.08 -19.07 -12.10
N LEU A 209 -7.10 -18.27 -12.40
CA LEU A 209 -7.58 -18.07 -13.76
C LEU A 209 -6.49 -17.40 -14.59
N LYS A 210 -6.15 -18.03 -15.72
CA LYS A 210 -5.17 -17.52 -16.69
C LYS A 210 -5.79 -16.65 -17.78
N GLU A 211 -7.10 -16.79 -17.96
CA GLU A 211 -7.91 -16.12 -18.98
C GLU A 211 -9.30 -15.84 -18.41
N ASP A 212 -9.99 -14.85 -18.98
CA ASP A 212 -11.35 -14.49 -18.59
C ASP A 212 -12.34 -15.54 -19.09
N VAL A 213 -13.32 -15.91 -18.26
CA VAL A 213 -14.26 -17.00 -18.56
C VAL A 213 -15.70 -16.65 -18.25
N VAL A 214 -16.62 -17.24 -19.00
CA VAL A 214 -18.06 -17.27 -18.65
C VAL A 214 -18.44 -18.69 -18.26
N LEU A 215 -18.98 -18.85 -17.05
CA LEU A 215 -19.47 -20.12 -16.53
C LEU A 215 -20.96 -20.05 -16.20
N LEU A 216 -21.66 -21.18 -16.32
CA LEU A 216 -23.07 -21.28 -15.97
C LEU A 216 -23.22 -21.64 -14.49
N VAL A 217 -23.78 -20.72 -13.73
CA VAL A 217 -23.92 -20.81 -12.28
C VAL A 217 -25.40 -20.83 -11.91
N SER A 218 -25.79 -21.70 -10.99
CA SER A 218 -27.16 -21.78 -10.49
C SER A 218 -27.43 -20.63 -9.53
N LYS A 219 -28.41 -19.76 -9.86
CA LYS A 219 -28.88 -18.69 -8.99
C LYS A 219 -30.39 -18.77 -8.79
N SER A 220 -30.84 -18.51 -7.57
CA SER A 220 -32.27 -18.31 -7.28
C SER A 220 -32.63 -16.87 -7.65
N VAL A 221 -33.49 -16.69 -8.65
CA VAL A 221 -33.94 -15.38 -9.14
C VAL A 221 -35.43 -15.20 -8.86
N VAL A 222 -35.81 -13.99 -8.44
CA VAL A 222 -37.22 -13.60 -8.34
C VAL A 222 -37.65 -13.06 -9.69
N LEU A 223 -38.60 -13.74 -10.32
CA LEU A 223 -39.14 -13.39 -11.63
C LEU A 223 -40.11 -12.18 -11.54
N PRO A 224 -40.40 -11.49 -12.65
CA PRO A 224 -41.34 -10.37 -12.67
C PRO A 224 -42.76 -10.69 -12.14
N ASN A 225 -43.13 -11.97 -12.11
CA ASN A 225 -44.39 -12.48 -11.55
C ASN A 225 -44.32 -12.75 -10.03
N GLY A 226 -43.21 -12.42 -9.36
CA GLY A 226 -42.99 -12.63 -7.93
C GLY A 226 -42.59 -14.06 -7.53
N LYS A 227 -42.46 -14.99 -8.49
CA LYS A 227 -42.06 -16.38 -8.23
C LYS A 227 -40.53 -16.50 -8.20
N THR A 228 -39.99 -17.25 -7.25
CA THR A 228 -38.57 -17.60 -7.22
C THR A 228 -38.32 -18.88 -8.02
N GLU A 229 -37.41 -18.83 -8.99
CA GLU A 229 -36.94 -20.02 -9.73
C GLU A 229 -35.41 -20.11 -9.68
N THR A 230 -34.90 -21.34 -9.61
CA THR A 230 -33.46 -21.61 -9.70
C THR A 230 -33.10 -21.81 -11.16
N VAL A 231 -32.27 -20.93 -11.70
CA VAL A 231 -31.90 -20.91 -13.12
C VAL A 231 -30.38 -20.85 -13.30
N LEU A 232 -29.92 -21.30 -14.47
CA LEU A 232 -28.54 -21.11 -14.90
C LEU A 232 -28.34 -19.68 -15.41
N VAL A 233 -27.35 -19.01 -14.82
CA VAL A 233 -26.99 -17.65 -15.17
C VAL A 233 -25.56 -17.64 -15.72
N PRO A 234 -25.32 -17.15 -16.96
CA PRO A 234 -23.96 -16.93 -17.44
C PRO A 234 -23.29 -15.88 -16.57
N THR A 235 -22.23 -16.28 -15.88
CA THR A 235 -21.50 -15.47 -14.90
C THR A 235 -20.07 -15.29 -15.37
N LEU A 236 -19.63 -14.03 -15.47
CA LEU A 236 -18.26 -13.67 -15.84
C LEU A 236 -17.32 -13.81 -14.65
N TYR A 237 -16.20 -14.49 -14.86
CA TYR A 237 -15.06 -14.51 -13.96
C TYR A 237 -13.83 -13.99 -14.71
N LEU A 238 -13.18 -12.97 -14.16
CA LEU A 238 -12.01 -12.36 -14.77
C LEU A 238 -10.73 -12.95 -14.21
N ALA A 239 -9.72 -13.10 -15.07
CA ALA A 239 -8.36 -13.37 -14.64
C ALA A 239 -7.84 -12.19 -13.79
N PRO A 240 -6.90 -12.42 -12.84
CA PRO A 240 -6.33 -11.35 -12.01
C PRO A 240 -5.76 -10.17 -12.80
N SER A 241 -5.24 -10.43 -14.01
CA SER A 241 -4.72 -9.41 -14.92
C SER A 241 -5.78 -8.46 -15.49
N THR A 242 -7.03 -8.90 -15.56
CA THR A 242 -8.14 -8.18 -16.22
C THR A 242 -9.12 -7.55 -15.23
N LYS A 243 -9.00 -7.89 -13.94
CA LYS A 243 -9.91 -7.44 -12.89
C LYS A 243 -9.64 -5.99 -12.47
N ARG A 244 -10.73 -5.20 -12.38
CA ARG A 244 -10.75 -3.82 -11.87
C ARG A 244 -10.36 -3.74 -10.39
N VAL A 245 -9.87 -2.58 -9.97
CA VAL A 245 -9.92 -2.11 -8.57
C VAL A 245 -11.29 -1.46 -8.34
N GLU A 246 -12.18 -2.07 -7.56
CA GLU A 246 -13.54 -1.56 -7.40
C GLU A 246 -13.60 -0.23 -6.63
N GLY A 247 -14.47 0.70 -7.08
CA GLY A 247 -14.97 1.83 -6.26
C GLY A 247 -14.33 3.20 -6.45
N GLY A 248 -13.29 3.36 -7.27
CA GLY A 248 -12.65 4.66 -7.56
C GLY A 248 -13.17 5.38 -8.82
N ALA A 249 -12.89 6.67 -8.95
CA ALA A 249 -13.12 7.40 -10.21
C ALA A 249 -12.20 6.85 -11.30
N ASN A 250 -12.72 6.75 -12.52
CA ASN A 250 -12.05 6.03 -13.59
C ASN A 250 -12.22 6.68 -14.96
N LEU A 251 -11.11 6.76 -15.69
CA LEU A 251 -11.01 7.14 -17.09
C LEU A 251 -10.32 6.01 -17.85
N GLN A 252 -11.01 5.43 -18.84
CA GLN A 252 -10.46 4.32 -19.61
C GLN A 252 -10.77 4.34 -21.09
N ALA A 253 -9.82 3.90 -21.90
CA ALA A 253 -9.93 3.90 -23.34
C ALA A 253 -9.00 2.86 -23.98
N GLN A 254 -9.04 2.71 -25.30
CA GLN A 254 -7.97 2.03 -26.02
C GLN A 254 -6.66 2.83 -25.91
N SER A 255 -6.73 4.13 -26.16
CA SER A 255 -5.64 5.09 -25.91
C SER A 255 -6.20 6.37 -25.28
N ILE A 256 -5.43 7.01 -24.41
CA ILE A 256 -5.79 8.28 -23.76
C ILE A 256 -4.73 9.30 -24.14
N ASN A 257 -5.13 10.41 -24.75
CA ASN A 257 -4.25 11.53 -25.07
C ASN A 257 -4.87 12.84 -24.59
N LEU A 258 -4.42 13.34 -23.44
CA LEU A 258 -4.94 14.55 -22.83
C LEU A 258 -3.87 15.63 -22.77
N SER A 259 -4.23 16.82 -23.24
CA SER A 259 -3.51 18.06 -22.95
C SER A 259 -4.21 18.76 -21.80
N VAL A 260 -3.53 18.99 -20.68
CA VAL A 260 -4.06 19.64 -19.49
C VAL A 260 -3.28 20.89 -19.12
N ASP A 261 -3.87 21.91 -18.48
CA ASP A 261 -3.03 22.88 -17.77
C ASP A 261 -2.62 22.27 -16.43
N THR A 262 -3.60 21.91 -15.60
CA THR A 262 -3.39 21.24 -14.32
C THR A 262 -4.19 19.94 -14.23
N MET A 263 -3.57 18.91 -13.64
CA MET A 263 -4.23 17.63 -13.38
C MET A 263 -3.97 17.16 -11.95
N HIS A 264 -5.03 16.76 -11.26
CA HIS A 264 -4.97 15.95 -10.05
C HIS A 264 -5.69 14.62 -10.29
N ASN A 265 -4.98 13.52 -10.09
CA ASN A 265 -5.53 12.19 -10.19
C ASN A 265 -5.31 11.41 -8.90
N SER A 266 -6.40 11.04 -8.24
CA SER A 266 -6.42 10.00 -7.19
C SER A 266 -7.19 8.75 -7.61
N GLY A 267 -7.84 8.80 -8.78
CA GLY A 267 -8.52 7.66 -9.40
C GLY A 267 -7.63 6.87 -10.36
N SER A 268 -8.25 6.17 -11.31
CA SER A 268 -7.56 5.36 -12.32
C SER A 268 -7.67 5.97 -13.71
N ILE A 269 -6.55 6.12 -14.40
CA ILE A 269 -6.44 6.46 -15.81
C ILE A 269 -5.78 5.27 -16.49
N VAL A 270 -6.57 4.46 -17.21
CA VAL A 270 -6.11 3.17 -17.75
C VAL A 270 -6.39 3.08 -19.24
N ALA A 271 -5.35 2.92 -20.03
CA ALA A 271 -5.46 2.58 -21.45
C ALA A 271 -4.96 1.17 -21.74
N ASP A 272 -5.56 0.49 -22.71
CA ASP A 272 -5.06 -0.80 -23.18
C ASP A 272 -3.75 -0.63 -23.98
N LYS A 273 -3.60 0.50 -24.68
CA LYS A 273 -2.43 0.82 -25.49
C LYS A 273 -1.63 1.97 -24.89
N ASP A 274 -1.93 3.22 -25.24
CA ASP A 274 -1.06 4.34 -24.86
C ASP A 274 -1.81 5.32 -23.95
N VAL A 275 -1.18 5.72 -22.83
CA VAL A 275 -1.57 6.91 -22.07
C VAL A 275 -0.53 7.99 -22.33
N THR A 276 -0.98 9.12 -22.87
CA THR A 276 -0.19 10.33 -23.08
C THR A 276 -0.85 11.50 -22.37
N LEU A 277 -0.21 12.01 -21.33
CA LEU A 277 -0.66 13.16 -20.55
C LEU A 277 0.37 14.26 -20.73
N THR A 278 -0.05 15.41 -21.26
CA THR A 278 0.82 16.59 -21.41
C THR A 278 0.19 17.74 -20.65
N GLY A 279 0.94 18.46 -19.83
CA GLY A 279 0.40 19.68 -19.21
C GLY A 279 1.40 20.62 -18.57
N ASN A 280 0.91 21.56 -17.76
CA ASN A 280 1.77 22.42 -16.96
C ASN A 280 2.18 21.73 -15.66
N SER A 281 1.21 21.26 -14.88
CA SER A 281 1.46 20.47 -13.66
C SER A 281 0.58 19.22 -13.63
N ILE A 282 1.19 18.06 -13.37
CA ILE A 282 0.48 16.77 -13.29
C ILE A 282 0.76 16.13 -11.94
N HIS A 283 -0.27 16.02 -11.12
CA HIS A 283 -0.22 15.39 -9.79
C HIS A 283 -1.00 14.08 -9.82
N ASN A 284 -0.33 13.00 -9.44
CA ASN A 284 -0.90 11.67 -9.26
C ASN A 284 -0.80 11.31 -7.77
N ASP A 285 -1.87 11.57 -7.04
CA ASP A 285 -1.96 11.48 -5.60
C ASP A 285 -2.73 10.22 -5.22
N ASN A 286 -2.01 9.14 -4.89
CA ASN A 286 -2.60 7.83 -4.59
C ASN A 286 -3.42 7.20 -5.75
N GLY A 287 -3.33 7.80 -6.95
CA GLY A 287 -4.00 7.36 -8.17
C GLY A 287 -3.16 6.40 -9.02
N LEU A 288 -3.80 5.81 -10.03
CA LEU A 288 -3.18 4.93 -11.01
C LEU A 288 -3.18 5.57 -12.40
N ILE A 289 -2.03 5.59 -13.05
CA ILE A 289 -1.88 5.88 -14.49
C ILE A 289 -1.26 4.65 -15.13
N LYS A 290 -1.97 3.99 -16.05
CA LYS A 290 -1.55 2.72 -16.65
C LYS A 290 -1.80 2.65 -18.15
N GLY A 291 -0.79 2.24 -18.91
CA GLY A 291 -0.90 1.89 -20.33
C GLY A 291 -0.06 0.67 -20.70
N ASN A 292 -0.06 0.26 -21.97
CA ASN A 292 1.08 -0.46 -22.56
C ASN A 292 2.30 0.47 -22.65
N THR A 293 2.06 1.72 -23.05
CA THR A 293 2.99 2.86 -22.89
C THR A 293 2.36 3.91 -22.00
N ALA A 294 3.10 4.47 -21.06
CA ALA A 294 2.67 5.61 -20.26
C ALA A 294 3.66 6.77 -20.41
N THR A 295 3.22 7.86 -21.03
CA THR A 295 4.00 9.09 -21.20
C THR A 295 3.34 10.22 -20.43
N VAL A 296 4.05 10.79 -19.46
CA VAL A 296 3.58 11.92 -18.65
C VAL A 296 4.59 13.06 -18.82
N THR A 297 4.14 14.18 -19.38
CA THR A 297 4.98 15.33 -19.75
C THR A 297 4.44 16.60 -19.11
N ALA A 298 5.25 17.30 -18.33
CA ALA A 298 4.87 18.57 -17.69
C ALA A 298 5.84 19.72 -18.04
N ASN A 299 5.30 20.93 -18.17
CA ASN A 299 6.11 22.15 -18.32
C ASN A 299 6.65 22.69 -16.99
N ASP A 300 6.00 22.39 -15.89
CA ASP A 300 6.47 22.73 -14.55
C ASP A 300 6.94 21.45 -13.85
N GLU A 301 6.01 20.66 -13.33
CA GLU A 301 6.32 19.50 -12.50
C GLU A 301 5.41 18.29 -12.76
N VAL A 302 5.97 17.10 -12.57
CA VAL A 302 5.20 15.87 -12.36
C VAL A 302 5.40 15.45 -10.91
N ARG A 303 4.30 15.36 -10.15
CA ARG A 303 4.31 14.88 -8.76
C ARG A 303 3.55 13.57 -8.66
N ASN A 304 4.20 12.52 -8.16
CA ASN A 304 3.60 11.22 -7.91
C ASN A 304 3.71 10.92 -6.42
N THR A 305 2.67 11.24 -5.65
CA THR A 305 2.65 11.08 -4.19
C THR A 305 1.82 9.85 -3.83
N GLN A 306 2.48 8.77 -3.39
CA GLN A 306 1.90 7.46 -3.09
C GLN A 306 1.05 6.86 -4.25
N GLY A 307 1.12 7.46 -5.43
CA GLY A 307 0.45 7.00 -6.64
C GLY A 307 1.31 6.04 -7.45
N THR A 308 0.71 5.41 -8.45
CA THR A 308 1.37 4.50 -9.38
C THR A 308 1.28 5.01 -10.80
N ILE A 309 2.42 5.24 -11.44
CA ILE A 309 2.55 5.44 -12.88
C ILE A 309 3.21 4.18 -13.43
N MET A 310 2.47 3.39 -14.20
CA MET A 310 3.00 2.14 -14.71
C MET A 310 2.69 1.89 -16.18
N ALA A 311 3.52 1.06 -16.80
CA ALA A 311 3.23 0.57 -18.14
C ALA A 311 3.66 -0.89 -18.32
N ASN A 312 3.15 -1.54 -19.35
CA ASN A 312 3.68 -2.85 -19.72
C ASN A 312 5.09 -2.70 -20.33
N ASP A 313 5.24 -1.87 -21.37
CA ASP A 313 6.48 -1.76 -22.14
C ASP A 313 7.33 -0.55 -21.76
N THR A 314 6.75 0.66 -21.75
CA THR A 314 7.55 1.88 -21.55
C THR A 314 6.84 2.90 -20.67
N VAL A 315 7.56 3.37 -19.67
CA VAL A 315 7.18 4.55 -18.88
C VAL A 315 8.15 5.69 -19.18
N SER A 316 7.63 6.83 -19.61
CA SER A 316 8.40 8.06 -19.79
C SER A 316 7.76 9.19 -19.00
N VAL A 317 8.43 9.64 -17.93
CA VAL A 317 8.03 10.80 -17.14
C VAL A 317 9.01 11.93 -17.42
N TYR A 318 8.51 13.05 -17.92
CA TYR A 318 9.31 14.23 -18.26
C TYR A 318 8.72 15.47 -17.61
N ALA A 319 9.56 16.29 -16.97
CA ALA A 319 9.19 17.63 -16.53
C ALA A 319 10.27 18.65 -16.91
N LYS A 320 9.91 19.87 -17.33
CA LYS A 320 10.92 20.90 -17.59
C LYS A 320 11.54 21.46 -16.32
N LYS A 321 10.84 21.47 -15.18
CA LYS A 321 11.45 21.74 -13.87
C LYS A 321 11.70 20.43 -13.15
N ASP A 322 10.73 19.91 -12.40
CA ASP A 322 11.01 18.84 -11.44
C ASP A 322 10.11 17.61 -11.63
N VAL A 323 10.67 16.43 -11.37
CA VAL A 323 9.89 15.21 -11.14
C VAL A 323 10.02 14.84 -9.68
N VAL A 324 8.88 14.76 -8.98
CA VAL A 324 8.81 14.44 -7.56
C VAL A 324 8.05 13.13 -7.38
N ASN A 325 8.72 12.09 -6.92
CA ASN A 325 8.13 10.81 -6.55
C ASN A 325 8.23 10.62 -5.04
N GLU A 326 7.11 10.65 -4.32
CA GLU A 326 7.05 10.61 -2.85
C GLU A 326 6.25 9.39 -2.39
N GLY A 327 6.92 8.32 -1.97
CA GLY A 327 6.29 7.04 -1.65
C GLY A 327 5.54 6.41 -2.83
N GLY A 328 5.65 7.01 -4.03
CA GLY A 328 4.99 6.58 -5.24
C GLY A 328 5.81 5.55 -6.00
N THR A 329 5.17 4.90 -6.97
CA THR A 329 5.76 3.89 -7.84
C THR A 329 5.74 4.36 -9.29
N ILE A 330 6.89 4.40 -9.94
CA ILE A 330 7.04 4.62 -11.39
C ILE A 330 7.70 3.38 -11.97
N THR A 331 6.93 2.52 -12.68
CA THR A 331 7.44 1.18 -13.05
C THR A 331 6.93 0.62 -14.36
N GLN A 332 7.69 -0.28 -14.97
CA GLN A 332 7.23 -1.06 -16.11
C GLN A 332 7.53 -2.56 -15.94
N THR A 333 6.73 -3.43 -16.59
CA THR A 333 6.74 -4.89 -16.33
C THR A 333 7.40 -5.76 -17.40
N ASN A 334 7.73 -5.25 -18.58
CA ASN A 334 8.40 -5.95 -19.67
C ASN A 334 9.94 -5.86 -19.57
N ALA A 335 10.63 -7.00 -19.59
CA ALA A 335 12.10 -7.07 -19.56
C ALA A 335 12.80 -6.38 -20.74
N THR A 336 12.12 -6.25 -21.89
CA THR A 336 12.60 -5.51 -23.07
C THR A 336 12.18 -4.04 -23.07
N GLY A 337 11.39 -3.65 -22.07
CA GLY A 337 10.86 -2.30 -21.89
C GLY A 337 11.88 -1.33 -21.29
N SER A 338 11.40 -0.11 -21.01
CA SER A 338 12.23 0.91 -20.35
C SER A 338 11.43 1.87 -19.47
N THR A 339 12.04 2.26 -18.35
CA THR A 339 11.55 3.33 -17.47
C THR A 339 12.49 4.51 -17.59
N LYS A 340 11.97 5.67 -18.01
CA LYS A 340 12.73 6.89 -18.18
C LYS A 340 12.10 8.02 -17.39
N VAL A 341 12.85 8.60 -16.46
CA VAL A 341 12.45 9.76 -15.67
C VAL A 341 13.42 10.90 -15.94
N VAL A 342 12.92 12.02 -16.44
CA VAL A 342 13.76 13.17 -16.83
C VAL A 342 13.18 14.46 -16.27
N ALA A 343 14.03 15.23 -15.61
CA ALA A 343 13.71 16.57 -15.14
C ALA A 343 14.71 17.58 -15.69
N GLY A 344 14.24 18.74 -16.17
CA GLY A 344 15.13 19.83 -16.57
C GLY A 344 15.88 20.49 -15.40
N ARG A 345 15.38 20.30 -14.18
CA ARG A 345 16.00 20.74 -12.93
C ARG A 345 16.23 19.55 -12.00
N ASP A 346 15.28 19.11 -11.17
CA ASP A 346 15.55 18.07 -10.17
C ASP A 346 14.66 16.82 -10.32
N VAL A 347 15.24 15.64 -10.08
CA VAL A 347 14.47 14.43 -9.79
C VAL A 347 14.56 14.15 -8.30
N ILE A 348 13.42 14.14 -7.62
CA ILE A 348 13.29 13.88 -6.19
C ILE A 348 12.59 12.53 -6.03
N ASN A 349 13.26 11.54 -5.46
CA ASN A 349 12.68 10.22 -5.16
C ASN A 349 12.76 9.95 -3.66
N LYS A 350 11.67 10.24 -2.96
CA LYS A 350 11.60 10.31 -1.51
C LYS A 350 10.59 9.30 -0.96
N GLY A 351 10.90 8.68 0.18
CA GLY A 351 9.93 7.88 0.93
C GLY A 351 8.97 8.74 1.73
N VAL A 352 7.87 8.15 2.20
CA VAL A 352 6.88 8.79 3.08
C VAL A 352 6.83 8.02 4.38
N GLN A 353 7.00 8.73 5.50
CA GLN A 353 6.81 8.15 6.82
C GLN A 353 5.31 8.04 7.14
N TYR A 354 4.87 6.89 7.65
CA TYR A 354 3.49 6.67 8.05
C TYR A 354 3.41 6.03 9.44
N GLU A 355 2.28 6.21 10.12
CA GLU A 355 1.99 5.55 11.40
C GLU A 355 1.60 4.09 11.15
N ALA A 356 2.49 3.15 11.50
CA ALA A 356 2.27 1.72 11.34
C ALA A 356 1.50 1.10 12.51
N GLY A 357 1.58 1.73 13.69
CA GLY A 357 0.85 1.30 14.87
C GLY A 357 0.76 2.39 15.91
N ASN A 358 -0.40 2.49 16.57
CA ASN A 358 -0.63 3.42 17.66
C ASN A 358 -1.59 2.79 18.64
N SER A 359 -1.08 2.53 19.85
CA SER A 359 -1.82 1.84 20.90
C SER A 359 -1.76 2.65 22.17
N LYS A 360 -2.90 2.73 22.83
CA LYS A 360 -3.04 3.32 24.15
C LYS A 360 -3.86 2.39 25.02
N VAL A 361 -3.29 1.98 26.14
CA VAL A 361 -3.96 1.17 27.15
C VAL A 361 -3.95 1.94 28.46
N GLU A 362 -5.12 2.23 29.02
CA GLU A 362 -5.26 2.84 30.34
C GLU A 362 -6.01 1.89 31.27
N TRP A 363 -5.32 1.37 32.28
CA TRP A 363 -5.95 0.59 33.35
C TRP A 363 -6.52 1.51 34.43
N ASN A 364 -5.81 2.60 34.75
CA ASN A 364 -6.26 3.70 35.60
C ASN A 364 -5.33 4.92 35.43
N SER A 365 -5.60 6.02 36.14
CA SER A 365 -4.81 7.26 36.06
C SER A 365 -3.31 7.12 36.37
N SER A 366 -2.90 6.02 37.02
CA SER A 366 -1.49 5.76 37.40
C SER A 366 -0.92 4.53 36.73
N ASN A 367 -1.70 3.84 35.89
CA ASN A 367 -1.29 2.65 35.16
C ASN A 367 -1.73 2.81 33.71
N ASN A 368 -0.79 3.11 32.83
CA ASN A 368 -1.07 3.31 31.42
C ASN A 368 0.14 2.91 30.57
N ARG A 369 -0.12 2.58 29.30
CA ARG A 369 0.89 2.31 28.28
C ARG A 369 0.49 3.01 27.00
N ARG A 370 1.45 3.67 26.36
CA ARG A 370 1.35 4.22 25.02
C ARG A 370 2.45 3.65 24.16
N GLU A 371 2.12 3.31 22.93
CA GLU A 371 3.07 2.83 21.94
C GLU A 371 2.74 3.43 20.58
N THR A 372 3.75 3.97 19.90
CA THR A 372 3.64 4.54 18.57
C THR A 372 4.79 4.03 17.71
N ILE A 373 4.46 3.47 16.55
CA ILE A 373 5.42 2.89 15.60
C ILE A 373 5.19 3.56 14.26
N THR A 374 6.27 4.02 13.63
CA THR A 374 6.24 4.55 12.27
C THR A 374 7.01 3.64 11.32
N GLY A 375 6.50 3.52 10.10
CA GLY A 375 7.16 2.89 8.97
C GLY A 375 7.55 3.91 7.91
N VAL A 376 8.26 3.46 6.88
CA VAL A 376 8.60 4.28 5.70
C VAL A 376 8.19 3.53 4.45
N ASP A 377 7.31 4.13 3.65
CA ASP A 377 7.01 3.68 2.29
C ASP A 377 8.00 4.32 1.33
N GLN A 378 8.90 3.52 0.77
CA GLN A 378 9.97 4.02 -0.10
C GLN A 378 9.42 4.45 -1.47
N GLY A 379 9.91 5.57 -2.00
CA GLY A 379 9.63 5.97 -3.37
C GLY A 379 10.35 5.03 -4.35
N TYR A 380 9.62 4.42 -5.29
CA TYR A 380 10.18 3.46 -6.24
C TYR A 380 10.16 3.99 -7.67
N ILE A 381 11.30 3.94 -8.35
CA ILE A 381 11.44 4.16 -9.78
C ILE A 381 12.16 2.95 -10.38
N GLY A 382 11.53 2.19 -11.28
CA GLY A 382 12.22 1.03 -11.82
C GLY A 382 11.47 0.24 -12.87
N GLY A 383 11.79 -1.05 -12.99
CA GLY A 383 11.09 -1.96 -13.88
C GLY A 383 11.93 -3.17 -14.30
N ALA A 384 11.29 -4.10 -15.01
CA ALA A 384 11.95 -5.32 -15.49
C ALA A 384 13.00 -5.07 -16.58
N GLY A 385 12.87 -3.96 -17.32
CA GLY A 385 13.78 -3.50 -18.36
C GLY A 385 14.65 -2.34 -17.86
N GLN A 386 15.34 -1.64 -18.77
CA GLN A 386 16.32 -0.61 -18.37
C GLN A 386 15.66 0.58 -17.67
N THR A 387 16.33 1.11 -16.64
CA THR A 387 15.88 2.30 -15.90
C THR A 387 16.87 3.45 -16.10
N THR A 388 16.38 4.61 -16.54
CA THR A 388 17.20 5.82 -16.74
C THR A 388 16.58 7.01 -16.01
N VAL A 389 17.33 7.64 -15.12
CA VAL A 389 16.95 8.84 -14.38
C VAL A 389 17.93 9.97 -14.71
N VAL A 390 17.42 11.09 -15.21
CA VAL A 390 18.24 12.25 -15.60
C VAL A 390 17.68 13.53 -15.01
N ALA A 391 18.53 14.29 -14.32
CA ALA A 391 18.23 15.62 -13.83
C ALA A 391 19.18 16.66 -14.44
N GLY A 392 18.66 17.78 -14.91
CA GLY A 392 19.49 18.90 -15.38
C GLY A 392 20.29 19.56 -14.25
N ARG A 393 19.88 19.38 -13.00
CA ARG A 393 20.55 19.86 -11.79
C ARG A 393 20.80 18.71 -10.82
N ASP A 394 19.84 18.29 -9.99
CA ASP A 394 20.11 17.29 -8.95
C ASP A 394 19.19 16.07 -9.01
N VAL A 395 19.74 14.90 -8.67
CA VAL A 395 18.95 13.73 -8.26
C VAL A 395 19.04 13.62 -6.73
N SER A 396 17.92 13.77 -6.04
CA SER A 396 17.85 13.70 -4.58
C SER A 396 16.99 12.52 -4.15
N MET A 397 17.54 11.65 -3.31
CA MET A 397 16.88 10.47 -2.77
C MET A 397 16.91 10.49 -1.25
N GLU A 398 15.78 10.19 -0.62
CA GLU A 398 15.65 10.02 0.82
C GLU A 398 14.76 8.81 1.08
N ALA A 399 15.33 7.68 1.49
CA ALA A 399 14.67 6.36 1.45
C ALA A 399 14.02 6.04 0.09
N GLY A 400 14.62 6.47 -1.02
CA GLY A 400 14.17 6.16 -2.38
C GLY A 400 14.87 4.93 -2.96
N ILE A 401 14.20 4.21 -3.85
CA ILE A 401 14.75 3.10 -4.63
C ILE A 401 14.70 3.45 -6.11
N ILE A 402 15.83 3.29 -6.81
CA ILE A 402 15.91 3.27 -8.27
C ILE A 402 16.45 1.91 -8.71
N SER A 403 15.67 1.08 -9.40
CA SER A 403 16.06 -0.31 -9.70
C SER A 403 15.73 -0.75 -11.13
N SER A 404 16.40 -1.80 -11.61
CA SER A 404 16.18 -2.44 -12.91
C SER A 404 16.69 -3.89 -12.89
N ASP A 405 16.00 -4.82 -13.54
CA ASP A 405 16.57 -6.17 -13.76
C ASP A 405 17.68 -6.17 -14.84
N VAL A 406 17.80 -5.07 -15.59
CA VAL A 406 18.81 -4.84 -16.63
C VAL A 406 19.77 -3.76 -16.15
N ASN A 407 19.79 -2.57 -16.75
CA ASN A 407 20.77 -1.54 -16.43
C ASN A 407 20.07 -0.33 -15.84
N THR A 408 20.67 0.24 -14.81
CA THR A 408 20.22 1.47 -14.16
C THR A 408 21.22 2.58 -14.41
N THR A 409 20.76 3.69 -14.99
CA THR A 409 21.58 4.89 -15.20
C THR A 409 20.96 6.06 -14.47
N VAL A 410 21.74 6.71 -13.62
CA VAL A 410 21.37 7.93 -12.91
C VAL A 410 22.36 9.03 -13.27
N THR A 411 21.87 10.14 -13.80
CA THR A 411 22.71 11.27 -14.23
C THR A 411 22.17 12.59 -13.71
N ALA A 412 23.05 13.41 -13.13
CA ALA A 412 22.72 14.74 -12.65
C ALA A 412 23.69 15.79 -13.22
N GLY A 413 23.16 16.94 -13.65
CA GLY A 413 23.96 18.08 -14.09
C GLY A 413 24.77 18.74 -12.96
N ARG A 414 24.48 18.42 -11.70
CA ARG A 414 25.19 18.91 -10.52
C ARG A 414 25.40 17.78 -9.51
N ASN A 415 24.40 17.38 -8.72
CA ASN A 415 24.60 16.41 -7.64
C ASN A 415 23.69 15.17 -7.73
N VAL A 416 24.21 14.02 -7.29
CA VAL A 416 23.39 12.88 -6.87
C VAL A 416 23.54 12.74 -5.36
N THR A 417 22.44 12.86 -4.62
CA THR A 417 22.43 12.75 -3.15
C THR A 417 21.47 11.66 -2.71
N MET A 418 21.96 10.73 -1.89
CA MET A 418 21.22 9.59 -1.37
C MET A 418 21.28 9.60 0.16
N LYS A 419 20.14 9.70 0.82
CA LYS A 419 20.03 9.75 2.28
C LYS A 419 19.11 8.67 2.80
N ALA A 420 19.29 8.34 4.06
CA ALA A 420 18.38 7.51 4.80
C ALA A 420 17.27 8.33 5.47
N MET A 421 16.10 7.71 5.66
CA MET A 421 14.98 8.23 6.46
C MET A 421 14.83 7.40 7.73
N ASN A 422 14.42 8.02 8.85
CA ASN A 422 14.24 7.29 10.11
C ASN A 422 12.79 6.81 10.30
N ALA A 423 12.62 5.49 10.46
CA ALA A 423 11.45 4.90 11.10
C ALA A 423 11.63 4.93 12.63
N THR A 424 10.54 5.00 13.40
CA THR A 424 10.59 5.19 14.86
C THR A 424 9.71 4.19 15.60
N HIS A 425 10.12 3.83 16.81
CA HIS A 425 9.32 3.09 17.79
C HIS A 425 9.42 3.81 19.13
N GLU A 426 8.30 4.36 19.59
CA GLU A 426 8.18 5.00 20.88
C GLU A 426 7.24 4.20 21.77
N LEU A 427 7.68 3.88 22.99
CA LEU A 427 6.88 3.21 24.00
C LEU A 427 7.06 3.93 25.34
N GLU A 428 5.95 4.25 25.98
CA GLU A 428 5.92 4.83 27.32
C GLU A 428 4.97 4.01 28.19
N GLU A 429 5.45 3.54 29.33
CA GLU A 429 4.65 2.75 30.27
C GLU A 429 4.82 3.27 31.70
N HIS A 430 3.68 3.49 32.37
CA HIS A 430 3.59 3.86 33.78
C HIS A 430 2.91 2.72 34.53
N ARG A 431 3.53 2.23 35.60
CA ARG A 431 2.89 1.28 36.53
C ARG A 431 2.92 1.80 37.95
N PHE A 432 1.81 1.59 38.65
CA PHE A 432 1.64 1.90 40.06
C PHE A 432 0.89 0.77 40.74
N ASP A 433 1.54 0.13 41.70
CA ASP A 433 0.92 -0.88 42.57
C ASP A 433 1.00 -0.49 44.04
N LYS A 434 -0.04 -0.83 44.78
CA LYS A 434 -0.08 -0.69 46.23
C LYS A 434 -0.66 -1.96 46.86
N GLY A 435 0.22 -2.76 47.43
CA GLY A 435 -0.13 -4.04 48.03
C GLY A 435 0.44 -4.26 49.42
N LYS A 436 0.56 -5.53 49.77
CA LYS A 436 1.27 -6.00 50.97
C LYS A 436 2.43 -6.89 50.55
N SER A 437 3.59 -6.72 51.18
CA SER A 437 4.72 -7.65 51.02
C SER A 437 4.49 -8.93 51.84
N GLY A 438 5.34 -9.95 51.64
CA GLY A 438 5.42 -11.10 52.57
C GLY A 438 5.53 -10.61 54.01
N GLY A 439 4.66 -11.11 54.90
CA GLY A 439 4.52 -10.64 56.29
C GLY A 439 3.47 -9.54 56.54
N GLY A 440 2.71 -9.12 55.52
CA GLY A 440 1.55 -8.23 55.69
C GLY A 440 1.86 -6.73 55.79
N HIS A 441 3.12 -6.31 55.56
CA HIS A 441 3.55 -4.91 55.55
C HIS A 441 3.09 -4.18 54.29
N SER A 442 2.79 -2.88 54.38
CA SER A 442 2.37 -2.10 53.22
C SER A 442 3.53 -1.89 52.25
N GLN A 443 3.28 -2.10 50.96
CA GLN A 443 4.23 -1.87 49.88
C GLN A 443 3.61 -0.94 48.83
N THR A 444 4.42 -0.08 48.22
CA THR A 444 4.04 0.75 47.07
C THR A 444 5.16 0.73 46.07
N THR A 445 4.84 0.31 44.85
CA THR A 445 5.78 0.18 43.74
C THR A 445 5.35 1.11 42.61
N GLN A 446 6.28 1.88 42.07
CA GLN A 446 6.07 2.70 40.88
C GLN A 446 7.16 2.36 39.86
N SER A 447 6.80 2.21 38.60
CA SER A 447 7.76 2.17 37.50
C SER A 447 7.35 3.09 36.35
N HIS A 448 8.35 3.67 35.68
CA HIS A 448 8.20 4.42 34.44
C HIS A 448 9.23 3.92 33.44
N ASP A 449 8.76 3.46 32.29
CA ASP A 449 9.57 2.92 31.21
C ASP A 449 9.35 3.78 29.98
N LEU A 450 10.44 4.28 29.39
CA LEU A 450 10.40 5.03 28.13
C LEU A 450 11.41 4.41 27.16
N VAL A 451 10.94 4.04 25.98
CA VAL A 451 11.75 3.58 24.86
C VAL A 451 11.50 4.51 23.68
N LYS A 452 12.56 4.99 23.04
CA LYS A 452 12.53 5.72 21.77
C LYS A 452 13.61 5.14 20.87
N ALA A 453 13.25 4.28 19.94
CA ALA A 453 14.16 3.67 18.99
C ALA A 453 13.97 4.27 17.59
N GLN A 454 15.07 4.44 16.86
CA GLN A 454 15.09 4.81 15.45
C GLN A 454 15.73 3.70 14.62
N LEU A 455 15.21 3.52 13.41
CA LEU A 455 15.78 2.66 12.37
C LEU A 455 16.00 3.47 11.10
N SER A 456 17.22 3.46 10.59
CA SER A 456 17.60 4.16 9.36
C SER A 456 17.27 3.32 8.12
N VAL A 457 16.37 3.83 7.27
CA VAL A 457 15.96 3.24 5.98
C VAL A 457 16.70 3.98 4.86
N GLY A 458 17.74 3.35 4.31
CA GLY A 458 18.61 3.93 3.28
C GLY A 458 17.97 4.06 1.90
N SER A 459 18.53 4.93 1.06
CA SER A 459 18.24 4.95 -0.37
C SER A 459 19.02 3.86 -1.11
N SER A 460 18.48 3.33 -2.20
CA SER A 460 19.09 2.25 -2.99
C SER A 460 19.08 2.55 -4.49
N ILE A 461 20.20 2.31 -5.17
CA ILE A 461 20.27 2.25 -6.65
C ILE A 461 20.75 0.86 -7.05
N GLU A 462 19.97 0.16 -7.87
CA GLU A 462 20.15 -1.27 -8.11
C GLU A 462 20.06 -1.63 -9.59
N GLY A 463 20.78 -2.67 -9.99
CA GLY A 463 20.53 -3.38 -11.25
C GLY A 463 21.65 -4.33 -11.67
N LYS A 464 21.58 -4.90 -12.87
CA LYS A 464 22.69 -5.72 -13.40
C LYS A 464 23.95 -4.90 -13.58
N ASN A 465 23.83 -3.75 -14.25
CA ASN A 465 24.87 -2.73 -14.30
C ASN A 465 24.31 -1.39 -13.84
N VAL A 466 25.05 -0.67 -12.99
CA VAL A 466 24.66 0.66 -12.50
C VAL A 466 25.70 1.69 -12.90
N SER A 467 25.24 2.83 -13.42
CA SER A 467 26.05 4.02 -13.66
C SER A 467 25.42 5.23 -12.96
N VAL A 468 26.11 5.78 -11.96
CA VAL A 468 25.74 7.00 -11.24
C VAL A 468 26.75 8.09 -11.58
N VAL A 469 26.29 9.15 -12.25
CA VAL A 469 27.17 10.24 -12.71
C VAL A 469 26.60 11.59 -12.29
N ALA A 470 27.42 12.39 -11.63
CA ALA A 470 27.13 13.78 -11.32
C ALA A 470 28.27 14.67 -11.84
N SER A 471 27.98 15.92 -12.22
CA SER A 471 29.06 16.83 -12.63
C SER A 471 29.84 17.40 -11.44
N ASP A 472 29.20 17.51 -10.28
CA ASP A 472 29.80 18.03 -9.04
C ASP A 472 29.98 16.92 -7.98
N ALA A 473 28.93 16.48 -7.29
CA ALA A 473 29.08 15.51 -6.21
C ALA A 473 28.16 14.29 -6.31
N VAL A 474 28.70 13.11 -5.99
CA VAL A 474 27.91 11.93 -5.63
C VAL A 474 28.05 11.69 -4.13
N GLN A 475 26.95 11.77 -3.38
CA GLN A 475 26.93 11.70 -1.92
C GLN A 475 25.96 10.63 -1.46
N LEU A 476 26.45 9.64 -0.71
CA LEU A 476 25.63 8.62 -0.04
C LEU A 476 25.75 8.81 1.47
N GLU A 477 24.64 8.68 2.18
CA GLU A 477 24.56 8.71 3.64
C GLU A 477 23.70 7.52 4.10
N GLY A 478 24.35 6.50 4.66
CA GLY A 478 23.72 5.22 5.04
C GLY A 478 22.88 4.59 3.92
N SER A 479 23.35 4.75 2.68
CA SER A 479 22.63 4.39 1.45
C SER A 479 23.50 3.47 0.59
N GLN A 480 22.90 2.82 -0.40
CA GLN A 480 23.56 1.74 -1.12
C GLN A 480 23.43 1.81 -2.64
N VAL A 481 24.49 1.38 -3.33
CA VAL A 481 24.51 1.10 -4.77
C VAL A 481 24.87 -0.37 -4.94
N LEU A 482 23.94 -1.18 -5.43
CA LEU A 482 24.08 -2.63 -5.49
C LEU A 482 23.95 -3.13 -6.93
N THR A 483 24.85 -4.00 -7.36
CA THR A 483 24.78 -4.58 -8.70
C THR A 483 25.14 -6.04 -8.76
N ALA A 484 24.67 -6.71 -9.82
CA ALA A 484 25.06 -8.07 -10.13
C ALA A 484 26.38 -8.16 -10.93
N ASP A 485 26.71 -7.14 -11.74
CA ASP A 485 27.91 -7.12 -12.58
C ASP A 485 28.75 -5.86 -12.32
N THR A 486 28.48 -4.74 -12.98
CA THR A 486 29.37 -3.57 -12.94
C THR A 486 28.74 -2.35 -12.27
N VAL A 487 29.53 -1.67 -11.42
CA VAL A 487 29.19 -0.36 -10.85
C VAL A 487 30.14 0.70 -11.39
N LYS A 488 29.58 1.83 -11.83
CA LYS A 488 30.31 3.07 -12.11
C LYS A 488 29.73 4.21 -11.29
N VAL A 489 30.55 4.82 -10.45
CA VAL A 489 30.20 6.05 -9.71
C VAL A 489 31.18 7.15 -10.10
N SER A 490 30.70 8.27 -10.60
CA SER A 490 31.53 9.38 -11.07
C SER A 490 31.03 10.74 -10.62
N GLY A 491 31.93 11.59 -10.14
CA GLY A 491 31.68 12.97 -9.72
C GLY A 491 32.94 13.82 -9.76
N ASN A 492 32.82 15.13 -9.55
CA ASN A 492 33.97 15.95 -9.17
C ASN A 492 34.41 15.62 -7.73
N THR A 493 33.46 15.22 -6.86
CA THR A 493 33.70 14.59 -5.56
C THR A 493 32.80 13.37 -5.37
N VAL A 494 33.27 12.38 -4.62
CA VAL A 494 32.46 11.22 -4.20
C VAL A 494 32.57 11.05 -2.69
N SER A 495 31.44 11.02 -1.99
CA SER A 495 31.39 10.87 -0.53
C SER A 495 30.48 9.72 -0.12
N LEU A 496 31.01 8.81 0.70
CA LEU A 496 30.33 7.63 1.24
C LEU A 496 30.24 7.76 2.77
N ASN A 497 29.24 8.50 3.25
CA ASN A 497 29.09 8.88 4.65
C ASN A 497 28.13 7.94 5.40
N THR A 498 28.00 8.14 6.70
CA THR A 498 27.17 7.33 7.60
C THR A 498 25.83 7.99 7.91
N ALA A 499 24.78 7.18 7.99
CA ALA A 499 23.52 7.58 8.63
C ALA A 499 23.56 7.19 10.12
N LYS A 500 22.91 7.99 10.97
CA LYS A 500 22.85 7.76 12.42
C LYS A 500 21.41 7.55 12.87
N ALA A 501 21.18 6.52 13.67
CA ALA A 501 19.91 6.26 14.30
C ALA A 501 20.08 6.15 15.82
N ASN A 502 19.27 6.90 16.56
CA ASN A 502 19.35 6.96 18.02
C ASN A 502 18.30 6.06 18.67
N SER A 503 18.68 5.40 19.76
CA SER A 503 17.81 4.62 20.61
C SER A 503 18.01 5.02 22.07
N THR A 504 16.96 5.44 22.77
CA THR A 504 16.98 5.78 24.18
C THR A 504 16.05 4.84 24.96
N VAL A 505 16.56 4.29 26.06
CA VAL A 505 15.79 3.49 27.02
C VAL A 505 15.98 4.11 28.40
N ASN A 506 14.89 4.50 29.04
CA ASN A 506 14.87 5.03 30.40
C ASN A 506 13.93 4.17 31.26
N HIS A 507 14.43 3.75 32.42
CA HIS A 507 13.70 2.96 33.40
C HIS A 507 13.85 3.60 34.78
N VAL A 508 12.73 4.00 35.38
CA VAL A 508 12.66 4.53 36.74
C VAL A 508 11.86 3.57 37.60
N TYR A 509 12.40 3.16 38.75
CA TYR A 509 11.77 2.25 39.70
C TYR A 509 11.82 2.78 41.13
N LEU A 510 10.65 2.83 41.78
CA LEU A 510 10.50 3.27 43.17
C LEU A 510 9.70 2.25 43.98
N ASP A 511 10.32 1.63 44.98
CA ASP A 511 9.67 0.74 45.95
C ASP A 511 9.70 1.37 47.35
N LYS A 512 8.55 1.39 48.04
CA LYS A 512 8.42 1.91 49.40
C LYS A 512 7.69 0.88 50.27
N LYS A 513 8.36 0.40 51.33
CA LYS A 513 7.80 -0.54 52.31
C LYS A 513 7.63 0.11 53.66
N LYS A 514 6.48 -0.12 54.31
CA LYS A 514 6.14 0.41 55.64
C LYS A 514 5.57 -0.67 56.54
N SER A 515 6.14 -0.77 57.74
CA SER A 515 5.68 -1.54 58.88
C SER A 515 5.57 -0.64 60.11
N LEU A 516 5.07 -1.17 61.23
CA LEU A 516 4.90 -0.44 62.50
C LEU A 516 6.23 0.16 63.01
N VAL A 517 7.34 -0.56 62.80
CA VAL A 517 8.66 -0.21 63.35
C VAL A 517 9.72 0.09 62.27
N LYS A 518 9.39 -0.09 60.99
CA LYS A 518 10.37 -0.12 59.89
C LYS A 518 9.84 0.59 58.66
N ARG A 519 10.68 1.41 58.03
CA ARG A 519 10.44 2.01 56.72
C ARG A 519 11.63 1.73 55.80
N GLU A 520 11.36 1.26 54.60
CA GLU A 520 12.36 1.04 53.56
C GLU A 520 11.93 1.74 52.27
N SER A 521 12.88 2.32 51.54
CA SER A 521 12.66 2.85 50.20
C SER A 521 13.83 2.50 49.28
N THR A 522 13.53 1.98 48.11
CA THR A 522 14.48 1.74 47.03
C THR A 522 14.12 2.63 45.86
N ASN A 523 15.07 3.41 45.36
CA ASN A 523 14.95 4.19 44.13
C ASN A 523 16.04 3.72 43.17
N ALA A 524 15.66 3.34 41.96
CA ALA A 524 16.57 2.96 40.90
C ALA A 524 16.21 3.74 39.63
N VAL A 525 17.22 4.24 38.94
CA VAL A 525 17.08 4.88 37.62
C VAL A 525 18.15 4.27 36.72
N ASP A 526 17.77 3.91 35.50
CA ASP A 526 18.66 3.50 34.44
C ASP A 526 18.30 4.31 33.18
N ASP A 527 19.28 4.93 32.55
CA ASP A 527 19.11 5.72 31.33
C ASP A 527 20.23 5.35 30.37
N VAL A 528 19.87 4.82 29.22
CA VAL A 528 20.80 4.37 28.18
C VAL A 528 20.41 5.01 26.86
N THR A 529 21.36 5.70 26.24
CA THR A 529 21.24 6.22 24.87
C THR A 529 22.30 5.56 23.99
N SER A 530 21.86 4.95 22.90
CA SER A 530 22.71 4.32 21.89
C SER A 530 22.53 4.98 20.53
N THR A 531 23.63 5.39 19.91
CA THR A 531 23.68 5.83 18.51
C THR A 531 24.27 4.71 17.66
N SER A 532 23.46 4.13 16.78
CA SER A 532 23.94 3.22 15.74
C SER A 532 24.36 4.00 14.49
N VAL A 533 25.37 3.49 13.81
CA VAL A 533 25.96 4.07 12.60
C VAL A 533 25.81 3.07 11.47
N THR A 534 25.18 3.48 10.37
CA THR A 534 25.06 2.71 9.13
C THR A 534 25.91 3.37 8.04
N GLY A 535 26.94 2.67 7.58
CA GLY A 535 27.79 3.12 6.47
C GLY A 535 27.12 3.05 5.11
N SER A 536 27.64 3.79 4.14
CA SER A 536 27.23 3.68 2.75
C SER A 536 27.93 2.53 2.05
N THR A 537 27.20 1.82 1.17
CA THR A 537 27.68 0.59 0.52
C THR A 537 27.68 0.72 -1.00
N VAL A 538 28.76 0.27 -1.64
CA VAL A 538 28.88 0.12 -3.10
C VAL A 538 29.33 -1.31 -3.38
N SER A 539 28.50 -2.10 -4.08
CA SER A 539 28.72 -3.54 -4.27
C SER A 539 28.47 -4.01 -5.71
N GLY A 540 29.30 -4.93 -6.20
CA GLY A 540 29.20 -5.52 -7.54
C GLY A 540 30.34 -6.50 -7.83
N LYS A 541 30.43 -7.03 -9.06
CA LYS A 541 31.60 -7.80 -9.49
C LYS A 541 32.79 -6.90 -9.77
N ASP A 542 32.57 -5.88 -10.60
CA ASP A 542 33.57 -4.88 -10.95
C ASP A 542 33.08 -3.49 -10.56
N ILE A 543 33.83 -2.82 -9.68
CA ILE A 543 33.52 -1.49 -9.17
C ILE A 543 34.53 -0.49 -9.72
N THR A 544 34.03 0.61 -10.28
CA THR A 544 34.81 1.79 -10.64
C THR A 544 34.22 3.03 -9.97
N ILE A 545 34.98 3.64 -9.07
CA ILE A 545 34.68 4.96 -8.50
C ILE A 545 35.69 5.95 -9.05
N THR A 546 35.22 7.03 -9.67
CA THR A 546 36.06 8.07 -10.26
C THR A 546 35.68 9.43 -9.70
N SER A 547 36.68 10.16 -9.20
CA SER A 547 36.54 11.52 -8.70
C SER A 547 37.61 12.41 -9.34
N ALA A 548 37.22 13.59 -9.81
CA ALA A 548 38.19 14.59 -10.27
C ALA A 548 38.97 15.22 -9.12
N GLN A 549 38.38 15.27 -7.93
CA GLN A 549 39.01 15.72 -6.68
C GLN A 549 39.07 14.53 -5.73
N ASP A 550 38.29 14.54 -4.65
CA ASP A 550 38.44 13.61 -3.54
C ASP A 550 37.41 12.48 -3.58
N VAL A 551 37.80 11.32 -3.05
CA VAL A 551 36.88 10.25 -2.62
C VAL A 551 36.98 10.16 -1.10
N THR A 552 35.90 10.50 -0.41
CA THR A 552 35.86 10.48 1.06
C THR A 552 34.82 9.49 1.58
N GLY A 553 34.99 8.99 2.78
CA GLY A 553 33.94 8.21 3.42
C GLY A 553 34.17 7.95 4.90
N GLN A 554 33.09 7.61 5.60
CA GLN A 554 33.14 7.12 6.97
C GLN A 554 32.40 5.79 7.04
N SER A 555 33.05 4.78 7.62
CA SER A 555 32.52 3.40 7.70
C SER A 555 31.97 2.88 6.36
N ALA A 556 32.54 3.35 5.24
CA ALA A 556 32.10 3.01 3.90
C ALA A 556 32.44 1.55 3.55
N GLN A 557 31.55 0.88 2.83
CA GLN A 557 31.73 -0.49 2.35
C GLN A 557 31.83 -0.49 0.82
N ILE A 558 32.97 -0.89 0.27
CA ILE A 558 33.17 -1.04 -1.17
C ILE A 558 33.53 -2.50 -1.43
N MET A 559 32.63 -3.26 -2.06
CA MET A 559 32.66 -4.73 -2.11
C MET A 559 32.63 -5.23 -3.56
N GLY A 560 33.81 -5.44 -4.14
CA GLY A 560 33.96 -6.04 -5.48
C GLY A 560 34.26 -7.54 -5.40
N GLU A 561 33.55 -8.38 -6.17
CA GLU A 561 33.90 -9.81 -6.28
C GLU A 561 35.19 -10.04 -7.08
N ASN A 562 35.46 -9.19 -8.08
CA ASN A 562 36.61 -9.29 -8.98
C ASN A 562 37.51 -8.06 -8.89
N THR A 563 37.01 -6.88 -9.28
CA THR A 563 37.82 -5.65 -9.31
C THR A 563 37.19 -4.54 -8.48
N VAL A 564 38.01 -3.83 -7.70
CA VAL A 564 37.67 -2.53 -7.12
C VAL A 564 38.71 -1.51 -7.56
N SER A 565 38.28 -0.51 -8.34
CA SER A 565 39.10 0.61 -8.79
C SER A 565 38.55 1.91 -8.24
N VAL A 566 39.35 2.62 -7.44
CA VAL A 566 39.03 3.96 -6.91
C VAL A 566 40.08 4.93 -7.41
N THR A 567 39.67 5.88 -8.25
CA THR A 567 40.54 6.91 -8.81
C THR A 567 40.08 8.28 -8.33
N ALA A 568 41.00 9.03 -7.73
CA ALA A 568 40.78 10.40 -7.26
C ALA A 568 41.89 11.28 -7.81
N GLY A 569 41.55 12.46 -8.36
CA GLY A 569 42.56 13.46 -8.74
C GLY A 569 43.23 14.14 -7.55
N GLY A 570 42.53 14.18 -6.41
CA GLY A 570 43.00 14.63 -5.10
C GLY A 570 43.35 13.44 -4.20
N LYS A 571 42.62 13.28 -3.10
CA LYS A 571 42.86 12.22 -2.10
C LYS A 571 41.75 11.18 -2.05
N VAL A 572 42.12 9.99 -1.56
CA VAL A 572 41.17 8.96 -1.11
C VAL A 572 41.29 8.85 0.42
N GLU A 573 40.21 9.15 1.14
CA GLU A 573 40.17 9.13 2.61
C GLU A 573 38.94 8.36 3.11
N LEU A 574 39.16 7.15 3.61
CA LEU A 574 38.12 6.28 4.17
C LEU A 574 38.38 6.09 5.67
N GLY A 575 37.59 6.78 6.48
CA GLY A 575 37.66 6.73 7.94
C GLY A 575 36.63 5.77 8.54
N ALA A 576 36.59 5.74 9.86
CA ALA A 576 35.56 5.05 10.64
C ALA A 576 34.72 6.06 11.41
N ASP A 577 33.43 5.79 11.55
CA ASP A 577 32.53 6.45 12.49
C ASP A 577 32.10 5.43 13.56
N LYS A 578 31.74 5.94 14.75
CA LYS A 578 31.61 5.13 15.96
C LYS A 578 30.15 4.99 16.36
N SER A 579 29.69 3.75 16.52
CA SER A 579 28.49 3.46 17.30
C SER A 579 28.79 3.67 18.78
N ILE A 580 27.98 4.49 19.46
CA ILE A 580 28.19 4.90 20.86
C ILE A 580 27.01 4.40 21.69
N THR A 581 27.29 3.84 22.86
CA THR A 581 26.28 3.57 23.89
C THR A 581 26.74 4.23 25.17
N ASP A 582 26.01 5.27 25.57
CA ASP A 582 26.22 5.99 26.82
C ASP A 582 25.09 5.64 27.79
N GLY A 583 25.46 5.24 29.00
CA GLY A 583 24.50 4.82 30.02
C GLY A 583 24.83 5.41 31.38
N SER A 584 23.79 5.69 32.15
CA SER A 584 23.91 6.09 33.55
C SER A 584 22.90 5.31 34.38
N SER A 585 23.35 4.79 35.53
CA SER A 585 22.47 4.13 36.48
C SER A 585 22.70 4.67 37.90
N ALA A 586 21.61 4.82 38.65
CA ALA A 586 21.64 5.27 40.03
C ALA A 586 20.76 4.37 40.88
N TYR A 587 21.34 3.79 41.94
CA TYR A 587 20.61 2.97 42.90
C TYR A 587 20.74 3.54 44.31
N ARG A 588 19.62 3.73 44.99
CA ARG A 588 19.57 4.22 46.36
C ARG A 588 18.59 3.41 47.20
N HIS A 589 19.12 2.73 48.21
CA HIS A 589 18.32 2.05 49.23
C HIS A 589 18.44 2.79 50.57
N LYS A 590 17.30 3.08 51.22
CA LYS A 590 17.25 3.70 52.55
C LYS A 590 16.38 2.87 53.48
N LYS A 591 16.86 2.68 54.71
CA LYS A 591 16.19 1.94 55.78
C LYS A 591 16.17 2.76 57.05
N ILE A 592 15.01 2.86 57.68
CA ILE A 592 14.81 3.60 58.94
C ILE A 592 14.07 2.67 59.91
N TRP A 593 14.62 2.54 61.11
CA TRP A 593 14.01 1.83 62.23
C TRP A 593 13.53 2.85 63.26
N LEU A 594 12.34 2.63 63.83
CA LEU A 594 11.99 3.29 65.08
C LEU A 594 12.66 2.53 66.24
N ALA A 595 13.66 3.15 66.87
CA ALA A 595 14.14 2.71 68.16
C ALA A 595 13.08 3.02 69.22
N TRP A 596 12.40 2.01 69.73
CA TRP A 596 11.65 2.15 70.98
C TRP A 596 12.68 2.21 72.12
N TRP A 597 12.91 3.42 72.66
CA TRP A 597 13.56 3.57 73.96
C TRP A 597 12.54 3.11 75.01
N CYS A 598 12.56 1.82 75.36
CA CYS A 598 11.81 1.32 76.50
C CYS A 598 12.50 1.86 77.76
N ARG A 599 12.06 3.03 78.26
CA ARG A 599 12.36 3.48 79.62
C ARG A 599 11.74 2.45 80.57
N TYR A 600 12.54 1.46 80.99
CA TYR A 600 12.19 0.63 82.13
C TYR A 600 12.11 1.54 83.36
N ARG A 601 10.90 1.95 83.73
CA ARG A 601 10.60 2.46 85.06
C ARG A 601 10.34 1.22 85.91
N PHE A 602 11.36 0.76 86.63
CA PHE A 602 11.16 -0.18 87.74
C PHE A 602 10.16 0.45 88.70
N LEU A 603 8.95 -0.12 88.79
CA LEU A 603 8.15 -0.04 90.00
C LEU A 603 8.30 -1.40 90.69
N TYR A 604 8.91 -1.38 91.87
CA TYR A 604 8.84 -2.43 92.88
C TYR A 604 7.38 -2.80 93.14
N TRP A 605 7.09 -4.10 93.25
CA TRP A 605 6.64 -4.75 94.48
C TRP A 605 6.97 -6.24 94.39
#